data_AF-A0A350LTN4-F1
#
_entry.id   AF-A0A350LTN4-F1
#
_cell.length_a   1.000
_cell.length_b   1.000
_cell.length_c   1.000
_cell.angle_alpha   90.00
_cell.angle_beta   90.00
_cell.angle_gamma   90.00
#
_symmetry.space_group_name_H-M   'P 1'
#
loop_
_entity.id
_entity.type
_entity.pdbx_description
1 polymer ?
#
loop_
_entity_poly.entity_id
_entity_poly.type
_entity_poly.pdbx_seq_one_letter_code
_entity_poly.pdbx_strand_id
1 'polypeptide(L)'
;PVRYIANRSSGAQGAAIARELAALGAEVVFVTGPATVPPPGGVDVIRVETAQEMLAAVEGALPADAAIFAAAVADWRVVGASTRKIKKGAGGTPALEFAENPDILATVSAMEAGRPRLVVGFAAET
;
A
#
# COMPACT_ATOMS: atom_id res chain seq x y z
N PRO A 1 -3.86 4.73 -16.16
CA PRO A 1 -2.69 5.62 -16.40
C PRO A 1 -1.74 4.93 -17.38
N VAL A 2 -1.06 5.65 -18.27
CA VAL A 2 -0.19 5.00 -19.28
C VAL A 2 1.20 4.66 -18.72
N ARG A 3 1.59 5.28 -17.60
CA ARG A 3 2.84 5.06 -16.87
C ARG A 3 2.59 5.26 -15.36
N TYR A 4 3.36 4.57 -14.52
CA TYR A 4 3.32 4.67 -13.07
C TYR A 4 4.73 4.57 -12.50
N ILE A 5 4.91 5.01 -11.25
CA ILE A 5 6.13 4.83 -10.46
C ILE A 5 5.76 3.86 -9.35
N ALA A 6 6.54 2.79 -9.20
CA ALA A 6 6.28 1.76 -8.21
C ALA A 6 7.59 1.12 -7.74
N ASN A 7 7.53 0.57 -6.54
CA ASN A 7 8.59 -0.24 -5.97
C ASN A 7 8.52 -1.67 -6.51
N ARG A 8 9.67 -2.35 -6.60
CA ARG A 8 9.75 -3.77 -7.01
C ARG A 8 9.44 -4.71 -5.84
N SER A 9 8.24 -4.60 -5.26
CA SER A 9 7.78 -5.55 -4.25
C SER A 9 6.98 -6.68 -4.91
N SER A 10 7.27 -7.92 -4.51
CA SER A 10 6.51 -9.09 -4.97
C SER A 10 5.20 -9.28 -4.20
N GLY A 11 5.07 -8.67 -3.02
CA GLY A 11 3.98 -8.92 -2.06
C GLY A 11 4.08 -10.27 -1.31
N ALA A 12 5.13 -11.07 -1.55
CA ALA A 12 5.24 -12.43 -1.04
C ALA A 12 5.17 -12.52 0.50
N GLN A 13 5.87 -11.63 1.19
CA GLN A 13 5.93 -11.63 2.64
C GLN A 13 4.58 -11.28 3.28
N GLY A 14 3.92 -10.22 2.79
CA GLY A 14 2.59 -9.84 3.28
C GLY A 14 1.56 -10.95 3.04
N ALA A 15 1.58 -11.57 1.86
CA ALA A 15 0.69 -12.68 1.54
C ALA A 15 0.94 -13.91 2.44
N ALA A 16 2.19 -14.24 2.74
CA ALA A 16 2.54 -15.33 3.65
C ALA A 16 2.05 -15.06 5.08
N ILE A 17 2.27 -13.86 5.61
CA ILE A 17 1.79 -13.47 6.95
C ILE A 17 0.27 -13.57 7.03
N ALA A 18 -0.44 -12.99 6.05
CA ALA A 18 -1.90 -13.02 6.03
C ALA A 18 -2.47 -14.45 5.94
N ARG A 19 -1.84 -15.32 5.15
CA ARG A 19 -2.20 -16.74 5.06
C ARG A 19 -2.08 -17.44 6.42
N GLU A 20 -0.96 -17.26 7.12
CA GLU A 20 -0.75 -17.94 8.40
C GLU A 20 -1.69 -17.41 9.49
N LEU A 21 -1.96 -16.10 9.51
CA LEU A 21 -2.95 -15.53 10.44
C LEU A 21 -4.35 -16.12 10.21
N ALA A 22 -4.79 -16.20 8.96
CA ALA A 22 -6.07 -16.82 8.63
C ALA A 22 -6.11 -18.31 8.99
N ALA A 23 -5.01 -19.04 8.76
CA ALA A 23 -4.89 -20.44 9.14
C ALA A 23 -4.95 -20.66 10.67
N LEU A 24 -4.52 -19.67 11.46
CA LEU A 24 -4.63 -19.65 12.92
C LEU A 24 -6.01 -19.18 13.41
N GLY A 25 -6.94 -18.85 12.51
CA GLY A 25 -8.31 -18.47 12.82
C GLY A 25 -8.56 -16.98 12.97
N ALA A 26 -7.62 -16.12 12.58
CA ALA A 26 -7.86 -14.68 12.53
C ALA A 26 -8.78 -14.31 11.36
N GLU A 27 -9.67 -13.33 11.58
CA GLU A 27 -10.31 -12.59 10.49
C GLU A 27 -9.30 -11.59 9.93
N VAL A 28 -8.99 -11.71 8.63
CA VAL A 28 -7.90 -10.94 8.01
C VAL A 28 -8.45 -10.11 6.87
N VAL A 29 -8.31 -8.79 7.00
CA VAL A 29 -8.45 -7.85 5.88
C VAL A 29 -7.07 -7.65 5.25
N PHE A 30 -6.91 -8.10 4.00
CA PHE A 30 -5.67 -8.02 3.24
C PHE A 30 -5.72 -6.88 2.21
N VAL A 31 -5.23 -5.71 2.62
CA VAL A 31 -5.06 -4.56 1.72
C VAL A 31 -3.78 -4.73 0.90
N THR A 32 -3.90 -4.70 -0.43
CA THR A 32 -2.76 -5.00 -1.32
C THR A 32 -2.71 -4.08 -2.54
N GLY A 33 -1.51 -3.57 -2.81
CA GLY A 33 -1.18 -2.87 -4.05
C GLY A 33 -0.94 -3.82 -5.22
N PRO A 34 -0.42 -3.33 -6.36
CA PRO A 34 0.06 -4.18 -7.44
C PRO A 34 1.19 -5.09 -6.95
N ALA A 35 0.97 -6.40 -7.00
CA ALA A 35 1.92 -7.43 -6.55
C ALA A 35 1.93 -8.61 -7.53
N THR A 36 3.07 -9.30 -7.62
CA THR A 36 3.20 -10.50 -8.48
C THR A 36 2.66 -11.76 -7.81
N VAL A 37 2.73 -11.83 -6.49
CA VAL A 37 2.16 -12.94 -5.71
C VAL A 37 0.66 -12.71 -5.55
N PRO A 38 -0.19 -13.73 -5.83
CA PRO A 38 -1.63 -13.60 -5.64
C PRO A 38 -1.98 -13.46 -4.15
N PRO A 39 -3.09 -12.77 -3.81
CA PRO A 39 -3.60 -12.73 -2.45
C PRO A 39 -3.88 -14.14 -1.91
N PRO A 40 -3.68 -14.40 -0.61
CA PRO A 40 -3.97 -15.69 -0.02
C PRO A 40 -5.48 -15.96 0.01
N GLY A 41 -5.87 -17.23 0.08
CA GLY A 41 -7.26 -17.62 0.32
C GLY A 41 -7.66 -17.45 1.78
N GLY A 42 -8.97 -17.32 2.04
CA GLY A 42 -9.51 -17.23 3.40
C GLY A 42 -9.34 -15.85 4.06
N VAL A 43 -9.08 -14.80 3.27
CA VAL A 43 -8.96 -13.41 3.74
C VAL A 43 -9.85 -12.50 2.90
N ASP A 44 -10.25 -11.37 3.47
CA ASP A 44 -10.98 -10.31 2.77
C ASP A 44 -10.00 -9.40 2.04
N VAL A 45 -9.94 -9.52 0.71
CA VAL A 45 -8.94 -8.83 -0.11
C VAL A 45 -9.45 -7.47 -0.57
N ILE A 46 -8.73 -6.41 -0.21
CA ILE A 46 -8.94 -5.05 -0.75
C ILE A 46 -7.78 -4.69 -1.67
N ARG A 47 -8.06 -4.52 -2.96
CA ARG A 47 -7.06 -4.13 -3.96
C ARG A 47 -7.05 -2.62 -4.16
N VAL A 48 -5.86 -2.05 -4.17
CA VAL A 48 -5.61 -0.61 -4.37
C VAL A 48 -4.48 -0.42 -5.38
N GLU A 49 -4.39 0.75 -6.00
CA GLU A 49 -3.31 1.10 -6.92
C GLU A 49 -2.37 2.16 -6.34
N THR A 50 -2.87 3.03 -5.45
CA THR A 50 -2.12 4.17 -4.92
C THR A 50 -1.94 4.13 -3.40
N ALA A 51 -0.95 4.84 -2.89
CA ALA A 51 -0.74 5.01 -1.45
C ALA A 51 -1.93 5.66 -0.75
N GLN A 52 -2.62 6.58 -1.43
CA GLN A 52 -3.80 7.28 -0.88
C GLN A 52 -5.01 6.35 -0.79
N GLU A 53 -5.23 5.52 -1.82
CA GLU A 53 -6.24 4.46 -1.77
C GLU A 53 -5.91 3.42 -0.69
N MET A 54 -4.64 3.07 -0.54
CA MET A 54 -4.19 2.16 0.51
C MET A 54 -4.48 2.73 1.91
N LEU A 55 -4.19 4.00 2.14
CA LEU A 55 -4.52 4.66 3.40
C LEU A 55 -6.02 4.60 3.67
N ALA A 56 -6.84 5.01 2.70
CA ALA A 56 -8.30 5.01 2.85
C ALA A 56 -8.86 3.59 3.11
N ALA A 57 -8.30 2.57 2.45
CA ALA A 57 -8.66 1.17 2.67
C ALA A 57 -8.27 0.70 4.08
N VAL A 58 -7.09 1.09 4.57
CA VAL A 58 -6.64 0.77 5.94
C VAL A 58 -7.54 1.45 6.96
N GLU A 59 -7.84 2.73 6.80
CA GLU A 59 -8.75 3.47 7.71
C GLU A 59 -10.16 2.87 7.70
N GLY A 60 -10.67 2.47 6.54
CA GLY A 60 -11.98 1.82 6.42
C GLY A 60 -12.05 0.40 6.98
N ALA A 61 -10.90 -0.25 7.16
CA ALA A 61 -10.80 -1.57 7.78
C ALA A 61 -10.63 -1.52 9.30
N LEU A 62 -10.44 -0.34 9.89
CA LEU A 62 -10.40 -0.16 11.33
C LEU A 62 -11.82 -0.15 11.92
N PRO A 63 -12.02 -0.63 13.17
CA PRO A 63 -10.99 -1.09 14.11
C PRO A 63 -10.48 -2.50 13.83
N ALA A 64 -9.23 -2.78 14.24
CA ALA A 64 -8.62 -4.10 14.19
C ALA A 64 -7.79 -4.36 15.47
N ASP A 65 -7.62 -5.63 15.86
CA ASP A 65 -6.80 -5.99 17.01
C ASP A 65 -5.30 -5.76 16.76
N ALA A 66 -4.84 -6.04 15.53
CA ALA A 66 -3.47 -5.86 15.09
C ALA A 66 -3.41 -5.33 13.64
N ALA A 67 -2.40 -4.50 13.34
CA ALA A 67 -2.11 -4.03 11.99
C ALA A 67 -0.65 -4.30 11.62
N ILE A 68 -0.42 -4.87 10.43
CA ILE A 68 0.90 -5.29 9.95
C ILE A 68 1.18 -4.62 8.59
N PHE A 69 2.14 -3.69 8.58
CA PHE A 69 2.47 -2.85 7.43
C PHE A 69 3.67 -3.43 6.67
N ALA A 70 3.41 -4.49 5.88
CA ALA A 70 4.40 -5.16 5.04
C ALA A 70 4.44 -4.64 3.58
N ALA A 71 3.54 -3.74 3.20
CA ALA A 71 3.50 -3.17 1.86
C ALA A 71 4.68 -2.21 1.64
N ALA A 72 5.37 -2.34 0.51
CA ALA A 72 6.42 -1.40 0.10
C ALA A 72 5.77 -0.19 -0.60
N VAL A 73 5.14 0.68 0.18
CA VAL A 73 4.49 1.91 -0.29
C VAL A 73 5.56 2.88 -0.82
N ALA A 74 5.29 3.54 -1.94
CA ALA A 74 6.22 4.53 -2.48
C ALA A 74 6.15 5.84 -1.69
N ASP A 75 7.29 6.43 -1.36
CA ASP A 75 7.38 7.67 -0.58
C ASP A 75 6.83 8.89 -1.32
N TRP A 76 6.87 8.86 -2.66
CA TRP A 76 6.45 9.98 -3.50
C TRP A 76 5.44 9.55 -4.57
N ARG A 77 4.65 10.53 -5.04
CA ARG A 77 3.78 10.43 -6.23
C ARG A 77 4.04 11.58 -7.18
N VAL A 78 3.69 11.39 -8.45
CA VAL A 78 3.76 12.44 -9.48
C VAL A 78 2.57 13.39 -9.31
N VAL A 79 2.87 14.69 -9.21
CA VAL A 79 1.87 15.76 -9.21
C VAL A 79 1.22 15.86 -10.57
N GLY A 80 -0.11 16.03 -10.62
CA GLY A 80 -0.84 16.19 -11.88
C GLY A 80 -0.86 14.94 -12.75
N ALA A 81 -0.79 13.74 -12.15
CA ALA A 81 -0.85 12.47 -12.87
C ALA A 81 -2.05 12.43 -13.84
N SER A 82 -1.75 12.39 -15.15
CA SER A 82 -2.78 12.38 -16.19
C SER A 82 -3.13 10.95 -16.60
N THR A 83 -4.42 10.68 -16.79
CA THR A 83 -4.89 9.44 -17.42
C THR A 83 -4.58 9.38 -18.92
N ARG A 84 -4.17 10.51 -19.53
CA ARG A 84 -3.84 10.61 -20.95
C ARG A 84 -2.36 10.38 -21.20
N LYS A 85 -2.04 9.66 -22.28
CA LYS A 85 -0.67 9.45 -22.75
C LYS A 85 -0.01 10.81 -23.02
N ILE A 86 1.03 11.14 -22.25
CA ILE A 86 1.91 12.27 -22.57
C ILE A 86 2.56 11.97 -23.93
N LYS A 87 2.19 12.74 -24.95
CA LYS A 87 2.75 12.64 -26.30
C LYS A 87 4.19 13.12 -26.28
N LYS A 88 5.06 12.50 -27.09
CA LYS A 88 6.40 13.03 -27.34
C LYS A 88 6.24 14.37 -28.08
N GLY A 89 6.61 15.47 -27.45
CA GLY A 89 6.67 16.79 -28.07
C GLY A 89 8.07 17.10 -28.58
N ALA A 90 8.21 18.13 -29.42
CA ALA A 90 9.51 18.58 -29.94
C ALA A 90 10.47 19.12 -28.84
N GLY A 91 9.97 19.36 -27.62
CA GLY A 91 10.70 19.94 -26.49
C GLY A 91 11.38 18.95 -25.54
N GLY A 92 11.50 17.66 -25.88
CA GLY A 92 12.24 16.68 -25.07
C GLY A 92 11.40 15.91 -24.03
N THR A 93 12.07 15.33 -23.03
CA THR A 93 11.44 14.55 -21.95
C THR A 93 10.71 15.46 -20.96
N PRO A 94 9.47 15.13 -20.56
CA PRO A 94 8.74 15.92 -19.57
C PRO A 94 9.46 15.89 -18.22
N ALA A 95 9.53 17.05 -17.55
CA ALA A 95 9.87 17.10 -16.14
C ALA A 95 8.71 16.52 -15.32
N LEU A 96 9.02 15.74 -14.30
CA LEU A 96 8.04 15.22 -13.35
C LEU A 96 8.19 15.97 -12.04
N GLU A 97 7.09 16.54 -11.55
CA GLU A 97 7.01 17.11 -10.21
C GLU A 97 6.50 16.05 -9.24
N PHE A 98 7.04 16.05 -8.02
CA PHE A 98 6.75 15.05 -7.00
C PHE A 98 6.16 15.67 -5.75
N ALA A 99 5.26 14.92 -5.10
CA ALA A 99 4.76 15.21 -3.76
C ALA A 99 4.86 13.95 -2.90
N GLU A 100 5.04 14.12 -1.60
CA GLU A 100 5.09 13.01 -0.63
C GLU A 100 3.74 12.32 -0.50
N ASN A 101 3.76 10.99 -0.51
CA ASN A 101 2.62 10.16 -0.16
C ASN A 101 2.39 10.15 1.36
N PRO A 102 1.17 9.84 1.81
CA PRO A 102 0.93 9.67 3.23
C PRO A 102 1.73 8.48 3.78
N ASP A 103 2.33 8.66 4.96
CA ASP A 103 2.93 7.57 5.72
C ASP A 103 1.84 6.82 6.49
N ILE A 104 1.40 5.70 5.92
CA ILE A 104 0.28 4.90 6.43
C ILE A 104 0.60 4.32 7.81
N LEU A 105 1.83 3.85 8.03
CA LEU A 105 2.26 3.29 9.30
C LEU A 105 2.29 4.39 10.37
N ALA A 106 2.88 5.55 10.06
CA ALA A 106 2.89 6.68 10.98
C ALA A 106 1.47 7.14 11.30
N THR A 107 0.59 7.27 10.30
CA THR A 107 -0.81 7.67 10.50
C THR A 107 -1.53 6.73 11.48
N VAL A 108 -1.48 5.41 11.26
CA VAL A 108 -2.17 4.45 12.13
C VAL A 108 -1.51 4.37 13.50
N SER A 109 -0.17 4.40 13.58
CA SER A 109 0.54 4.28 14.85
C SER A 109 0.32 5.47 15.80
N ALA A 110 0.02 6.65 15.26
CA ALA A 110 -0.21 7.89 15.99
C ALA A 110 -1.68 8.12 16.39
N MET A 111 -2.61 7.23 16.03
CA MET A 111 -4.02 7.37 16.39
C MET A 111 -4.22 7.36 17.91
N GLU A 112 -4.97 8.32 18.45
CA GLU A 112 -5.33 8.36 19.87
C GLU A 112 -6.55 7.48 20.19
N ALA A 113 -7.48 7.35 19.24
CA ALA A 113 -8.68 6.53 19.35
C ALA A 113 -8.76 5.55 18.18
N GLY A 114 -9.21 4.32 18.44
CA GLY A 114 -9.35 3.29 17.39
C GLY A 114 -8.03 2.70 16.89
N ARG A 115 -6.89 3.06 17.49
CA ARG A 115 -5.58 2.48 17.19
C ARG A 115 -5.58 0.98 17.50
N PRO A 116 -5.11 0.12 16.58
CA PRO A 116 -4.88 -1.29 16.87
C PRO A 116 -3.97 -1.49 18.09
N ARG A 117 -4.23 -2.53 18.88
CA ARG A 117 -3.43 -2.81 20.09
C ARG A 117 -1.98 -3.13 19.73
N LEU A 118 -1.79 -3.84 18.62
CA LEU A 118 -0.48 -4.15 18.06
C LEU A 118 -0.33 -3.50 16.68
N VAL A 119 0.77 -2.78 16.48
CA VAL A 119 1.14 -2.19 15.18
C VAL A 119 2.55 -2.66 14.84
N VAL A 120 2.72 -3.26 13.66
CA VAL A 120 4.00 -3.82 13.19
C VAL A 120 4.38 -3.16 11.87
N GLY A 121 5.57 -2.55 11.82
CA GLY A 121 6.15 -2.01 10.59
C GLY A 121 7.27 -2.91 10.04
N PHE A 122 7.48 -2.84 8.74
CA PHE A 122 8.65 -3.43 8.08
C PHE A 122 9.50 -2.34 7.44
N ALA A 123 10.82 -2.49 7.56
CA ALA A 123 11.80 -1.65 6.88
C ALA A 123 12.84 -2.56 6.22
N ALA A 124 13.24 -2.20 5.01
CA ALA A 124 14.40 -2.76 4.34
C ALA A 124 15.42 -1.63 4.19
N GLU A 125 16.50 -1.72 4.96
CA GLU A 125 17.64 -0.80 4.85
C GLU A 125 18.71 -1.44 3.96
N THR A 126 19.42 -0.63 3.18
CA THR A 126 20.48 -1.05 2.25
C THR A 126 21.76 -0.30 2.51
#